data_AF-A0A942CVY0-F1
#
_entry.id   AF-A0A942CVY0-F1
#
_cell.length_a   1.000
_cell.length_b   1.000
_cell.length_c   1.000
_cell.angle_alpha   90.00
_cell.angle_beta   90.00
_cell.angle_gamma   90.00
#
_symmetry.space_group_name_H-M   'P 1'
#
loop_
_entity.id
_entity.type
_entity.pdbx_description
1 polymer ?
#
loop_
_entity_poly.entity_id
_entity_poly.type
_entity_poly.pdbx_seq_one_letter_code
_entity_poly.pdbx_strand_id
1 'polypeptide(L)'
;MSQTPARRLPRIAISCTIVFLFLVCAAEARDDSPEHHVRELAHRVSGELPRNKVSCVTWTNHEAVPEARSQQLKSAFVEELQGKAGNATADSAAGNCAVSVDLEKTPTQIVFTAELENGAEKQHLFAAVSRAWISAESAGPSAPRLEKELLWQQSERILDAIFVRGENGGRDRLIVLQRDALVVYEKQAGEWKAALTKPLGEASVTQRAPRGEIYFSVEQPDRAKIVFAGKSCQANLGDAPALSCVASSEAARTGMLLVSACDSRAWWLRGDGGDMTMPDHLELAIPSAQKTEAAVAELPMSGPVLSISSGEGVGADTAVVFNLATGNYEVYRIALACGQ
;
A
#
# COMPACT_ATOMS: atom_id res chain seq x y z
N MET A 1 -85.90 -6.46 -16.94
CA MET A 1 -86.56 -5.81 -15.77
C MET A 1 -85.49 -5.76 -14.69
N SER A 2 -84.88 -4.65 -14.28
CA SER A 2 -85.36 -3.29 -14.10
C SER A 2 -84.30 -2.25 -14.54
N GLN A 3 -84.75 -1.02 -14.74
CA GLN A 3 -84.10 0.10 -15.43
C GLN A 3 -83.17 0.96 -14.54
N THR A 4 -82.16 1.57 -15.21
CA THR A 4 -81.49 2.89 -15.12
C THR A 4 -82.12 3.99 -14.20
N PRO A 5 -81.50 5.19 -13.91
CA PRO A 5 -80.23 5.81 -14.38
C PRO A 5 -79.42 6.78 -13.43
N ALA A 6 -78.24 7.19 -13.92
CA ALA A 6 -77.61 8.54 -13.91
C ALA A 6 -77.33 9.35 -12.62
N ARG A 7 -76.10 9.91 -12.50
CA ARG A 7 -75.78 11.33 -12.81
C ARG A 7 -74.36 11.79 -12.37
N ARG A 8 -73.68 12.43 -13.33
CA ARG A 8 -72.93 13.73 -13.29
C ARG A 8 -71.66 13.92 -12.43
N LEU A 9 -70.54 14.13 -13.14
CA LEU A 9 -69.41 15.07 -12.88
C LEU A 9 -69.90 16.52 -12.59
N PRO A 10 -69.08 17.55 -12.19
CA PRO A 10 -67.61 17.71 -12.17
C PRO A 10 -67.03 18.52 -10.95
N ARG A 11 -65.70 18.81 -10.95
CA ARG A 11 -65.00 20.07 -10.53
C ARG A 11 -63.52 19.74 -10.22
N ILE A 12 -62.58 19.98 -11.14
CA ILE A 12 -61.77 21.21 -11.26
C ILE A 12 -61.35 21.78 -9.89
N ALA A 13 -60.10 21.53 -9.52
CA ALA A 13 -59.33 22.38 -8.63
C ALA A 13 -57.89 22.46 -9.17
N ILE A 14 -57.66 23.52 -9.94
CA ILE A 14 -56.35 24.06 -10.29
C ILE A 14 -55.81 24.71 -9.01
N SER A 15 -54.64 24.30 -8.54
CA SER A 15 -53.85 25.03 -7.55
C SER A 15 -52.38 24.80 -7.94
N CYS A 16 -51.78 25.68 -8.76
CA CYS A 16 -51.08 26.89 -8.35
C CYS A 16 -49.93 26.61 -7.37
N THR A 17 -48.74 27.11 -7.71
CA THR A 17 -47.43 27.01 -7.01
C THR A 17 -46.87 25.59 -6.94
N ILE A 18 -45.74 25.26 -7.57
CA ILE A 18 -44.42 25.85 -7.33
C ILE A 18 -43.60 25.85 -8.64
N VAL A 19 -43.34 27.05 -9.16
CA VAL A 19 -42.18 27.34 -10.01
C VAL A 19 -40.96 27.26 -9.08
N PHE A 20 -40.40 26.06 -8.93
CA PHE A 20 -39.09 25.91 -8.29
C PHE A 20 -38.07 26.32 -9.36
N LEU A 21 -37.55 27.54 -9.18
CA LEU A 21 -36.39 28.05 -9.88
C LEU A 21 -35.35 26.93 -10.02
N PHE A 22 -35.07 26.53 -11.26
CA PHE A 22 -33.77 25.99 -11.64
C PHE A 22 -32.73 27.10 -11.46
N LEU A 23 -32.39 27.40 -10.21
CA LEU A 23 -31.14 28.04 -9.84
C LEU A 23 -30.06 26.96 -10.04
N VAL A 24 -29.66 26.80 -11.29
CA VAL A 24 -28.42 26.12 -11.66
C VAL A 24 -27.32 27.00 -11.09
N CYS A 25 -26.86 26.68 -9.88
CA CYS A 25 -25.56 27.09 -9.43
C CYS A 25 -24.57 26.49 -10.43
N ALA A 26 -24.09 27.30 -11.36
CA ALA A 26 -22.79 27.09 -11.97
C ALA A 26 -21.78 27.18 -10.82
N ALA A 27 -21.54 26.06 -10.16
CA ALA A 27 -20.32 25.88 -9.42
C ALA A 27 -19.22 25.91 -10.47
N GLU A 28 -18.56 27.06 -10.63
CA GLU A 28 -17.23 27.09 -11.23
C GLU A 28 -16.41 26.11 -10.41
N ALA A 29 -16.16 24.93 -10.96
CA ALA A 29 -15.19 24.01 -10.43
C ALA A 29 -13.87 24.77 -10.43
N ARG A 30 -13.45 25.26 -9.26
CA ARG A 30 -12.11 25.81 -9.08
C ARG A 30 -11.17 24.67 -9.43
N ASP A 31 -10.42 24.87 -10.51
CA ASP A 31 -9.36 23.96 -10.91
C ASP A 31 -8.29 24.05 -9.83
N ASP A 32 -8.33 23.14 -8.86
CA ASP A 32 -7.34 23.03 -7.76
C ASP A 32 -6.07 22.33 -8.26
N SER A 33 -5.75 22.50 -9.54
CA SER A 33 -4.58 21.90 -10.17
C SER A 33 -3.30 22.62 -9.70
N PRO A 34 -2.19 21.91 -9.53
CA PRO A 34 -0.92 22.51 -9.17
C PRO A 34 -0.42 23.48 -10.24
N GLU A 35 -0.69 23.19 -11.50
CA GLU A 35 -0.41 24.09 -12.60
C GLU A 35 -1.16 25.40 -12.41
N HIS A 36 -2.42 25.37 -11.95
CA HIS A 36 -3.15 26.58 -11.60
C HIS A 36 -2.46 27.35 -10.47
N HIS A 37 -2.08 26.69 -9.37
CA HIS A 37 -1.38 27.34 -8.24
C HIS A 37 -0.02 27.93 -8.64
N VAL A 38 0.73 27.22 -9.47
CA VAL A 38 2.04 27.65 -9.99
C VAL A 38 1.87 28.81 -10.98
N ARG A 39 0.84 28.79 -11.84
CA ARG A 39 0.49 29.91 -12.71
C ARG A 39 0.01 31.12 -11.92
N GLU A 40 -0.76 30.91 -10.85
CA GLU A 40 -1.19 31.99 -9.95
C GLU A 40 0.02 32.60 -9.22
N LEU A 41 0.99 31.79 -8.80
CA LEU A 41 2.25 32.27 -8.24
C LEU A 41 3.04 33.07 -9.29
N ALA A 42 3.22 32.53 -10.50
CA ALA A 42 3.87 33.24 -11.61
C ALA A 42 3.18 34.56 -11.94
N HIS A 43 1.84 34.59 -11.87
CA HIS A 43 1.06 35.80 -12.08
C HIS A 43 1.35 36.85 -11.00
N ARG A 44 1.40 36.46 -9.72
CA ARG A 44 1.77 37.37 -8.63
C ARG A 44 3.20 37.87 -8.78
N VAL A 45 4.15 36.99 -9.09
CA VAL A 45 5.55 37.34 -9.41
C VAL A 45 5.62 38.34 -10.56
N SER A 46 4.85 38.15 -11.65
CA SER A 46 4.84 39.07 -12.79
C SER A 46 4.34 40.48 -12.44
N GLY A 47 3.49 40.61 -11.41
CA GLY A 47 3.01 41.90 -10.92
C GLY A 47 4.08 42.72 -10.21
N GLU A 48 5.02 42.04 -9.54
CA GLU A 48 6.11 42.66 -8.77
C GLU A 48 7.37 42.91 -9.62
N LEU A 49 7.49 42.26 -10.78
CA LEU A 49 8.68 42.41 -11.65
C LEU A 49 8.70 43.72 -12.44
N PRO A 50 9.88 44.35 -12.63
CA PRO A 50 10.01 45.51 -13.50
C PRO A 50 9.71 45.15 -14.96
N ARG A 51 8.76 45.85 -15.60
CA ARG A 51 8.25 45.57 -16.97
C ARG A 51 9.27 45.62 -18.12
N ASN A 52 10.53 45.96 -17.85
CA ASN A 52 11.58 46.20 -18.85
C ASN A 52 12.91 45.46 -18.57
N LYS A 53 12.93 44.46 -17.67
CA LYS A 53 14.13 43.64 -17.42
C LYS A 53 13.88 42.19 -17.82
N VAL A 54 14.88 41.60 -18.48
CA VAL A 54 14.95 40.15 -18.71
C VAL A 54 15.13 39.50 -17.33
N SER A 55 14.14 38.71 -16.92
CA SER A 55 14.19 37.97 -15.66
C SER A 55 14.49 36.51 -15.97
N CYS A 56 15.64 36.01 -15.54
CA CYS A 56 15.83 34.56 -15.48
C CYS A 56 15.22 34.01 -14.19
N VAL A 57 14.83 32.73 -14.24
CA VAL A 57 14.26 31.99 -13.11
C VAL A 57 15.22 30.89 -12.70
N THR A 58 15.64 30.89 -11.44
CA THR A 58 16.28 29.74 -10.80
C THR A 58 15.20 28.84 -10.21
N TRP A 59 15.30 27.53 -10.41
CA TRP A 59 14.31 26.56 -9.92
C TRP A 59 15.00 25.45 -9.15
N THR A 60 14.71 25.33 -7.86
CA THR A 60 15.31 24.33 -6.96
C THR A 60 14.24 23.39 -6.43
N ASN A 61 14.46 22.09 -6.62
CA ASN A 61 13.59 21.04 -6.08
C ASN A 61 14.30 20.29 -4.95
N HIS A 62 13.89 20.51 -3.69
CA HIS A 62 14.43 19.80 -2.52
C HIS A 62 13.76 18.43 -2.34
N GLU A 63 13.75 17.61 -3.39
CA GLU A 63 13.09 16.30 -3.43
C GLU A 63 11.59 16.37 -3.06
N ALA A 64 10.95 17.52 -3.29
CA ALA A 64 9.55 17.73 -2.96
C ALA A 64 8.61 16.98 -3.91
N VAL A 65 9.00 16.88 -5.19
CA VAL A 65 8.29 16.14 -6.25
C VAL A 65 9.27 15.36 -7.14
N PRO A 66 8.82 14.33 -7.88
CA PRO A 66 9.64 13.65 -8.88
C PRO A 66 10.20 14.61 -9.94
N GLU A 67 11.40 14.34 -10.44
CA GLU A 67 12.12 15.28 -11.33
C GLU A 67 11.34 15.64 -12.60
N ALA A 68 10.73 14.65 -13.26
CA ALA A 68 9.90 14.90 -14.44
C ALA A 68 8.75 15.89 -14.16
N ARG A 69 8.16 15.82 -12.96
CA ARG A 69 7.09 16.73 -12.55
C ARG A 69 7.62 18.11 -12.19
N SER A 70 8.76 18.17 -11.51
CA SER A 70 9.47 19.43 -11.24
C SER A 70 9.68 20.23 -12.53
N GLN A 71 10.14 19.57 -13.60
CA GLN A 71 10.37 20.20 -14.90
C GLN A 71 9.07 20.67 -15.59
N GLN A 72 7.97 19.93 -15.45
CA GLN A 72 6.66 20.34 -15.96
C GLN A 72 6.14 21.59 -15.24
N LEU A 73 6.21 21.63 -13.91
CA LEU A 73 5.81 22.79 -13.12
C LEU A 73 6.68 24.00 -13.41
N LYS A 74 8.01 23.80 -13.55
CA LYS A 74 8.94 24.85 -13.98
C LYS A 74 8.52 25.44 -15.32
N SER A 75 8.19 24.58 -16.29
CA SER A 75 7.77 24.99 -17.62
C SER A 75 6.46 25.80 -17.59
N ALA A 76 5.46 25.35 -16.82
CA ALA A 76 4.20 26.09 -16.64
C ALA A 76 4.40 27.46 -15.95
N PHE A 77 5.28 27.53 -14.96
CA PHE A 77 5.67 28.78 -14.30
C PHE A 77 6.31 29.76 -15.28
N VAL A 78 7.30 29.30 -16.04
CA VAL A 78 8.04 30.13 -16.99
C VAL A 78 7.14 30.59 -18.14
N GLU A 79 6.27 29.73 -18.66
CA GLU A 79 5.31 30.06 -19.72
C GLU A 79 4.36 31.20 -19.29
N GLU A 80 3.78 31.08 -18.09
CA GLU A 80 2.89 32.12 -17.56
C GLU A 80 3.63 33.44 -17.30
N LEU A 81 4.87 33.35 -16.80
CA LEU A 81 5.72 34.51 -16.58
C LEU A 81 6.11 35.20 -17.90
N GLN A 82 6.43 34.42 -18.93
CA GLN A 82 6.74 34.92 -20.28
C GLN A 82 5.55 35.62 -20.92
N GLY A 83 4.36 35.04 -20.83
CA GLY A 83 3.13 35.60 -21.41
C GLY A 83 2.79 37.00 -20.87
N LYS A 84 3.21 37.32 -19.63
CA LYS A 84 2.88 38.59 -18.96
C LYS A 84 4.06 39.56 -18.81
N ALA A 85 5.28 39.08 -18.61
CA ALA A 85 6.48 39.90 -18.40
C ALA A 85 7.35 40.07 -19.66
N GLY A 86 6.97 39.45 -20.79
CA GLY A 86 7.49 39.76 -22.12
C GLY A 86 8.90 39.26 -22.44
N ASN A 87 9.75 38.90 -21.47
CA ASN A 87 11.12 38.41 -21.70
C ASN A 87 11.67 37.56 -20.53
N ALA A 88 10.87 36.68 -19.91
CA ALA A 88 11.41 35.75 -18.91
C ALA A 88 12.08 34.55 -19.60
N THR A 89 13.23 34.06 -19.13
CA THR A 89 13.87 32.85 -19.68
C THR A 89 14.15 31.83 -18.58
N ALA A 90 13.95 30.55 -18.88
CA ALA A 90 14.37 29.47 -18.01
C ALA A 90 15.90 29.41 -18.00
N ASP A 91 16.49 29.57 -16.81
CA ASP A 91 17.93 29.48 -16.52
C ASP A 91 18.83 30.53 -17.19
N SER A 92 19.72 31.12 -16.39
CA SER A 92 20.90 31.83 -16.88
C SER A 92 22.15 31.17 -16.32
N ALA A 93 23.07 30.79 -17.20
CA ALA A 93 24.39 30.25 -16.83
C ALA A 93 25.31 31.31 -16.18
N ALA A 94 24.88 32.58 -16.12
CA ALA A 94 25.60 33.67 -15.49
C ALA A 94 24.73 34.26 -14.37
N GLY A 95 25.22 34.11 -13.15
CA GLY A 95 24.48 34.29 -11.89
C GLY A 95 23.82 35.66 -11.68
N ASN A 96 22.80 35.60 -10.83
CA ASN A 96 21.85 36.63 -10.38
C ASN A 96 20.56 36.69 -11.21
N CYS A 97 19.77 35.61 -11.10
CA CYS A 97 18.39 35.61 -11.54
C CYS A 97 17.52 36.45 -10.62
N ALA A 98 16.64 37.25 -11.23
CA ALA A 98 15.73 38.14 -10.52
C ALA A 98 14.65 37.38 -9.73
N VAL A 99 14.45 36.09 -10.05
CA VAL A 99 13.49 35.21 -9.39
C VAL A 99 14.16 33.87 -9.07
N SER A 100 14.10 33.46 -7.80
CA SER A 100 14.40 32.09 -7.36
C SER A 100 13.13 31.42 -6.89
N VAL A 101 12.87 30.18 -7.31
CA VAL A 101 11.72 29.40 -6.85
C VAL A 101 12.22 28.11 -6.22
N ASP A 102 11.92 27.94 -4.94
CA ASP A 102 12.26 26.74 -4.17
C ASP A 102 11.00 25.94 -3.84
N LEU A 103 11.12 24.62 -3.99
CA LEU A 103 10.05 23.67 -3.71
C LEU A 103 10.40 22.88 -2.47
N GLU A 104 9.57 23.00 -1.44
CA GLU A 104 9.74 22.31 -0.16
C GLU A 104 8.54 21.45 0.18
N LYS A 105 8.81 20.30 0.78
CA LYS A 105 7.79 19.34 1.22
C LYS A 105 7.58 19.45 2.73
N THR A 106 6.33 19.69 3.12
CA THR A 106 5.88 19.67 4.52
C THR A 106 5.04 18.42 4.79
N PRO A 107 4.64 18.13 6.05
CA PRO A 107 3.79 16.98 6.35
C PRO A 107 2.46 16.98 5.58
N THR A 108 1.87 18.15 5.32
CA THR A 108 0.52 18.31 4.74
C THR A 108 0.49 18.94 3.35
N GLN A 109 1.52 19.68 2.94
CA GLN A 109 1.55 20.49 1.72
C GLN A 109 2.91 20.46 1.02
N ILE A 110 2.92 20.76 -0.29
CA ILE A 110 4.13 21.29 -0.95
C ILE A 110 4.01 22.80 -0.95
N VAL A 111 5.09 23.47 -0.58
CA VAL A 111 5.19 24.93 -0.60
C VAL A 111 6.15 25.33 -1.71
N PHE A 112 5.68 26.23 -2.57
CA PHE A 112 6.47 26.94 -3.56
C PHE A 112 6.81 28.30 -2.97
N THR A 113 8.09 28.60 -2.84
CA THR A 113 8.58 29.90 -2.37
C THR A 113 9.27 30.60 -3.51
N ALA A 114 8.69 31.69 -4.01
CA ALA A 114 9.33 32.55 -5.00
C ALA A 114 9.97 33.75 -4.28
N GLU A 115 11.30 33.84 -4.36
CA GLU A 115 12.07 34.98 -3.91
C GLU A 115 12.36 35.92 -5.08
N LEU A 116 12.10 37.21 -4.89
CA LEU A 116 12.39 38.27 -5.86
C LEU A 116 13.35 39.28 -5.26
N GLU A 117 14.34 39.71 -6.05
CA GLU A 117 15.22 40.83 -5.70
C GLU A 117 14.72 42.12 -6.38
N ASN A 118 14.17 43.04 -5.59
CA ASN A 118 13.75 44.36 -6.06
C ASN A 118 14.64 45.45 -5.45
N GLY A 119 15.82 45.64 -6.05
CA GLY A 119 16.81 46.60 -5.54
C GLY A 119 17.51 46.08 -4.29
N ALA A 120 17.25 46.68 -3.13
CA ALA A 120 17.84 46.29 -1.84
C ALA A 120 16.92 45.41 -0.97
N GLU A 121 15.65 45.25 -1.36
CA GLU A 121 14.67 44.47 -0.62
C GLU A 121 14.40 43.13 -1.30
N LYS A 122 14.32 42.08 -0.48
CA LYS A 122 13.93 40.73 -0.89
C LYS A 122 12.46 40.52 -0.55
N GLN A 123 11.68 40.09 -1.52
CA GLN A 123 10.28 39.73 -1.32
C GLN A 123 10.09 38.23 -1.52
N HIS A 124 9.23 37.63 -0.69
CA HIS A 124 8.89 36.22 -0.77
C HIS A 124 7.41 36.07 -1.04
N LEU A 125 7.07 35.33 -2.09
CA LEU A 125 5.72 34.95 -2.45
C LEU A 125 5.54 33.44 -2.29
N PHE A 126 4.39 33.05 -1.76
CA PHE A 126 4.11 31.64 -1.45
C PHE A 126 2.90 31.14 -2.22
N ALA A 127 3.00 29.89 -2.69
CA ALA A 127 1.86 29.07 -3.07
C ALA A 127 1.98 27.71 -2.37
N ALA A 128 0.84 27.13 -1.98
CA ALA A 128 0.82 25.84 -1.30
C ALA A 128 -0.22 24.94 -1.96
N VAL A 129 0.16 23.69 -2.22
CA VAL A 129 -0.73 22.66 -2.75
C VAL A 129 -0.83 21.51 -1.77
N SER A 130 -2.01 20.89 -1.68
CA SER A 130 -2.22 19.73 -0.82
C SER A 130 -1.31 18.57 -1.25
N ARG A 131 -0.69 17.90 -0.28
CA ARG A 131 0.15 16.72 -0.56
C ARG A 131 -0.63 15.56 -1.19
N ALA A 132 -1.94 15.49 -0.96
CA ALA A 132 -2.82 14.48 -1.55
C ALA A 132 -2.74 14.45 -3.09
N TRP A 133 -2.39 15.58 -3.71
CA TRP A 133 -2.23 15.68 -5.16
C TRP A 133 -1.01 14.90 -5.69
N ILE A 134 0.14 14.90 -4.99
CA ILE A 134 1.34 14.13 -5.44
C ILE A 134 1.04 12.63 -5.49
N SER A 135 0.24 12.18 -4.52
CA SER A 135 -0.21 10.79 -4.42
C SER A 135 -1.23 10.41 -5.50
N ALA A 136 -2.02 11.37 -5.98
CA ALA A 136 -3.04 11.13 -7.01
C ALA A 136 -2.46 11.01 -8.43
N GLU A 137 -1.39 11.75 -8.75
CA GLU A 137 -0.81 11.76 -10.10
C GLU A 137 0.32 10.73 -10.29
N SER A 138 0.83 10.16 -9.19
CA SER A 138 1.67 8.94 -9.20
C SER A 138 0.84 7.66 -9.41
N ALA A 139 -0.46 7.79 -9.73
CA ALA A 139 -1.32 6.69 -10.15
C ALA A 139 -0.95 6.19 -11.55
N GLY A 140 0.26 5.63 -11.68
CA GLY A 140 0.46 4.42 -12.47
C GLY A 140 -0.39 3.27 -11.89
N PRO A 141 -0.37 2.07 -12.50
CA PRO A 141 -1.31 0.99 -12.20
C PRO A 141 -1.53 0.88 -10.69
N SER A 142 -2.79 1.08 -10.29
CA SER A 142 -3.30 1.09 -8.92
C SER A 142 -2.33 0.43 -7.94
N ALA A 143 -1.71 1.21 -7.06
CA ALA A 143 -0.75 0.67 -6.10
C ALA A 143 -1.35 -0.56 -5.40
N PRO A 144 -0.61 -1.69 -5.32
CA PRO A 144 -1.14 -2.90 -4.74
C PRO A 144 -1.52 -2.64 -3.28
N ARG A 145 -2.70 -3.09 -2.87
CA ARG A 145 -3.14 -3.08 -1.48
C ARG A 145 -3.00 -4.48 -0.88
N LEU A 146 -2.66 -4.54 0.39
CA LEU A 146 -2.63 -5.78 1.16
C LEU A 146 -4.04 -6.15 1.63
N GLU A 147 -4.44 -7.39 1.40
CA GLU A 147 -5.64 -7.99 1.96
C GLU A 147 -5.28 -9.18 2.84
N LYS A 148 -6.06 -9.37 3.92
CA LYS A 148 -5.95 -10.55 4.79
C LYS A 148 -7.27 -11.29 4.91
N GLU A 149 -7.18 -12.61 4.93
CA GLU A 149 -8.26 -13.54 5.22
C GLU A 149 -7.85 -14.42 6.40
N LEU A 150 -8.66 -14.49 7.46
CA LEU A 150 -8.40 -15.39 8.58
C LEU A 150 -8.69 -16.83 8.15
N LEU A 151 -7.67 -17.69 8.21
CA LEU A 151 -7.78 -19.10 7.84
C LEU A 151 -8.01 -20.00 9.05
N TRP A 152 -7.34 -19.71 10.16
CA TRP A 152 -7.29 -20.58 11.33
C TRP A 152 -6.94 -19.80 12.59
N GLN A 153 -7.39 -20.31 13.75
CA GLN A 153 -6.97 -19.80 15.06
C GLN A 153 -6.92 -20.93 16.09
N GLN A 154 -6.00 -20.83 17.06
CA GLN A 154 -5.88 -21.76 18.17
C GLN A 154 -5.14 -21.14 19.36
N SER A 155 -5.31 -21.72 20.55
CA SER A 155 -4.59 -21.29 21.76
C SER A 155 -3.14 -21.75 21.78
N GLU A 156 -2.86 -22.91 21.19
CA GLU A 156 -1.54 -23.52 21.19
C GLU A 156 -0.64 -22.80 20.21
N ARG A 157 0.63 -22.64 20.61
CA ARG A 157 1.60 -21.87 19.83
C ARG A 157 1.83 -22.45 18.44
N ILE A 158 1.59 -21.60 17.45
CA ILE A 158 2.00 -21.81 16.07
C ILE A 158 3.39 -21.18 15.90
N LEU A 159 4.35 -21.98 15.42
CA LEU A 159 5.69 -21.50 15.05
C LEU A 159 5.71 -20.97 13.64
N ASP A 160 5.01 -21.67 12.74
CA ASP A 160 4.83 -21.28 11.36
C ASP A 160 3.62 -22.00 10.74
N ALA A 161 3.08 -21.47 9.66
CA ALA A 161 1.98 -22.11 8.95
C ALA A 161 2.06 -21.81 7.45
N ILE A 162 1.59 -22.73 6.60
CA ILE A 162 1.52 -22.58 5.15
C ILE A 162 0.13 -22.97 4.68
N PHE A 163 -0.55 -22.08 3.95
CA PHE A 163 -1.75 -22.40 3.18
C PHE A 163 -1.40 -22.78 1.75
N VAL A 164 -1.94 -23.90 1.29
CA VAL A 164 -1.80 -24.41 -0.08
C VAL A 164 -3.20 -24.58 -0.65
N ARG A 165 -3.53 -23.82 -1.68
CA ARG A 165 -4.81 -23.95 -2.39
C ARG A 165 -4.83 -25.24 -3.20
N GLY A 166 -5.95 -25.93 -3.19
CA GLY A 166 -6.17 -27.11 -4.02
C GLY A 166 -6.31 -26.74 -5.50
N GLU A 167 -5.51 -27.32 -6.38
CA GLU A 167 -5.66 -27.18 -7.84
C GLU A 167 -6.47 -28.34 -8.42
N ASN A 168 -7.19 -28.10 -9.54
CA ASN A 168 -7.86 -29.14 -10.33
C ASN A 168 -8.78 -30.08 -9.53
N GLY A 169 -9.54 -29.54 -8.57
CA GLY A 169 -10.42 -30.32 -7.69
C GLY A 169 -9.73 -30.92 -6.46
N GLY A 170 -8.46 -30.60 -6.22
CA GLY A 170 -7.77 -30.85 -4.97
C GLY A 170 -8.39 -30.09 -3.79
N ARG A 171 -8.14 -30.58 -2.57
CA ARG A 171 -8.59 -29.93 -1.32
C ARG A 171 -7.58 -28.87 -0.89
N ASP A 172 -8.06 -27.77 -0.34
CA ASP A 172 -7.21 -26.79 0.34
C ASP A 172 -6.54 -27.44 1.54
N ARG A 173 -5.25 -27.15 1.73
CA ARG A 173 -4.44 -27.67 2.83
C ARG A 173 -3.88 -26.51 3.65
N LEU A 174 -3.87 -26.70 4.96
CA LEU A 174 -3.19 -25.81 5.90
C LEU A 174 -2.19 -26.64 6.69
N ILE A 175 -0.91 -26.36 6.51
CA ILE A 175 0.18 -27.02 7.20
C ILE A 175 0.59 -26.13 8.37
N VAL A 176 0.46 -26.61 9.60
CA VAL A 176 0.74 -25.86 10.82
C VAL A 176 1.91 -26.53 11.54
N LEU A 177 2.98 -25.76 11.75
CA LEU A 177 4.10 -26.16 12.59
C LEU A 177 3.85 -25.68 14.01
N GLN A 178 3.67 -26.63 14.92
CA GLN A 178 3.56 -26.40 16.36
C GLN A 178 4.90 -26.70 17.04
N ARG A 179 4.93 -26.59 18.37
CA ARG A 179 6.15 -26.84 19.15
C ARG A 179 6.63 -28.30 19.05
N ASP A 180 5.70 -29.24 19.06
CA ASP A 180 5.92 -30.68 19.20
C ASP A 180 5.39 -31.50 18.01
N ALA A 181 4.63 -30.88 17.10
CA ALA A 181 4.08 -31.56 15.93
C ALA A 181 4.05 -30.67 14.67
N LEU A 182 4.06 -31.32 13.52
CA LEU A 182 3.60 -30.78 12.24
C LEU A 182 2.20 -31.35 11.99
N VAL A 183 1.20 -30.48 11.82
CA VAL A 183 -0.19 -30.88 11.57
C VAL A 183 -0.60 -30.40 10.18
N VAL A 184 -1.18 -31.29 9.39
CA VAL A 184 -1.80 -30.95 8.10
C VAL A 184 -3.30 -31.01 8.27
N TYR A 185 -3.96 -29.88 8.06
CA TYR A 185 -5.40 -29.78 7.96
C TYR A 185 -5.81 -29.76 6.50
N GLU A 186 -6.94 -30.39 6.21
CA GLU A 186 -7.61 -30.33 4.92
C GLU A 186 -8.99 -29.69 5.07
N LYS A 187 -9.35 -28.82 4.13
CA LYS A 187 -10.69 -28.23 4.10
C LYS A 187 -11.65 -29.22 3.45
N GLN A 188 -12.63 -29.69 4.21
CA GLN A 188 -13.66 -30.64 3.79
C GLN A 188 -15.04 -30.06 4.11
N ALA A 189 -15.89 -29.89 3.11
CA ALA A 189 -17.21 -29.28 3.26
C ALA A 189 -17.18 -27.91 3.97
N GLY A 190 -16.13 -27.11 3.72
CA GLY A 190 -15.93 -25.79 4.32
C GLY A 190 -15.25 -25.81 5.69
N GLU A 191 -15.07 -26.97 6.32
CA GLU A 191 -14.46 -27.12 7.64
C GLU A 191 -13.03 -27.65 7.53
N TRP A 192 -12.13 -27.13 8.35
CA TRP A 192 -10.78 -27.66 8.49
C TRP A 192 -10.78 -28.91 9.37
N LYS A 193 -10.24 -30.02 8.86
CA LYS A 193 -10.07 -31.27 9.61
C LYS A 193 -8.62 -31.73 9.54
N ALA A 194 -8.06 -32.13 10.68
CA ALA A 194 -6.72 -32.69 10.73
C ALA A 194 -6.70 -33.99 9.91
N ALA A 195 -5.88 -34.01 8.86
CA ALA A 195 -5.68 -35.16 8.00
C ALA A 195 -4.42 -35.94 8.41
N LEU A 196 -3.40 -35.24 8.91
CA LEU A 196 -2.11 -35.83 9.30
C LEU A 196 -1.50 -35.07 10.47
N THR A 197 -0.90 -35.82 11.40
CA THR A 197 -0.09 -35.27 12.50
C THR A 197 1.24 -36.02 12.56
N LYS A 198 2.35 -35.29 12.54
CA LYS A 198 3.70 -35.83 12.68
C LYS A 198 4.40 -35.25 13.90
N PRO A 199 4.77 -36.06 14.91
CA PRO A 199 5.52 -35.55 16.05
C PRO A 199 6.94 -35.12 15.63
N LEU A 200 7.41 -33.98 16.12
CA LEU A 200 8.74 -33.40 15.87
C LEU A 200 9.85 -34.03 16.74
N GLY A 201 9.47 -34.87 17.70
CA GLY A 201 10.37 -35.49 18.69
C GLY A 201 10.82 -34.52 19.81
N GLU A 202 11.50 -35.06 20.83
CA GLU A 202 11.84 -34.34 22.07
C GLU A 202 12.76 -33.12 21.88
N ALA A 203 13.55 -33.10 20.81
CA ALA A 203 14.59 -32.09 20.59
C ALA A 203 14.08 -30.67 20.23
N SER A 204 12.79 -30.48 19.98
CA SER A 204 12.17 -29.15 19.77
C SER A 204 11.70 -28.51 21.08
N VAL A 205 11.47 -29.31 22.13
CA VAL A 205 10.79 -28.89 23.35
C VAL A 205 11.72 -28.13 24.30
N THR A 206 13.04 -28.27 24.20
CA THR A 206 13.98 -27.73 25.19
C THR A 206 14.30 -26.23 25.05
N GLN A 207 13.91 -25.58 23.96
CA GLN A 207 14.10 -24.13 23.79
C GLN A 207 13.03 -23.32 24.52
N ARG A 208 13.45 -22.24 25.21
CA ARG A 208 12.52 -21.31 25.91
C ARG A 208 11.59 -20.58 24.93
N ALA A 209 12.09 -20.27 23.73
CA ALA A 209 11.34 -19.63 22.66
C ALA A 209 11.65 -20.36 21.34
N PRO A 210 11.03 -21.53 21.11
CA PRO A 210 11.27 -22.28 19.89
C PRO A 210 10.88 -21.42 18.67
N ARG A 211 11.74 -21.45 17.65
CA ARG A 211 11.49 -20.89 16.33
C ARG A 211 11.63 -22.00 15.31
N GLY A 212 10.75 -22.03 14.33
CA GLY A 212 10.78 -22.98 13.24
C GLY A 212 10.11 -22.40 12.02
N GLU A 213 10.63 -22.74 10.85
CA GLU A 213 10.13 -22.26 9.56
C GLU A 213 9.88 -23.45 8.64
N ILE A 214 8.74 -23.44 7.97
CA ILE A 214 8.37 -24.41 6.95
C ILE A 214 8.72 -23.80 5.58
N TYR A 215 9.42 -24.57 4.76
CA TYR A 215 9.66 -24.28 3.35
C TYR A 215 8.93 -25.34 2.54
N PHE A 216 8.09 -24.87 1.63
CA PHE A 216 7.26 -25.69 0.76
C PHE A 216 7.57 -25.34 -0.70
N SER A 217 7.50 -26.34 -1.57
CA SER A 217 7.61 -26.13 -3.01
C SER A 217 6.36 -26.66 -3.69
N VAL A 218 5.74 -25.82 -4.52
CA VAL A 218 4.59 -26.21 -5.36
C VAL A 218 4.95 -27.32 -6.35
N GLU A 219 6.23 -27.43 -6.74
CA GLU A 219 6.72 -28.51 -7.61
C GLU A 219 6.81 -29.86 -6.89
N GLN A 220 6.90 -29.85 -5.56
CA GLN A 220 6.99 -31.05 -4.72
C GLN A 220 5.96 -30.95 -3.58
N PRO A 221 4.65 -31.03 -3.90
CA PRO A 221 3.57 -30.69 -2.99
C PRO A 221 3.40 -31.66 -1.81
N ASP A 222 4.13 -32.77 -1.82
CA ASP A 222 4.16 -33.77 -0.74
C ASP A 222 5.43 -33.68 0.10
N ARG A 223 6.30 -32.69 -0.12
CA ARG A 223 7.53 -32.49 0.65
C ARG A 223 7.55 -31.12 1.30
N ALA A 224 7.85 -31.10 2.59
CA ALA A 224 8.13 -29.89 3.33
C ALA A 224 9.49 -29.99 4.00
N LYS A 225 10.28 -28.91 3.93
CA LYS A 225 11.51 -28.74 4.71
C LYS A 225 11.16 -27.88 5.92
N ILE A 226 11.57 -28.31 7.10
CA ILE A 226 11.37 -27.58 8.36
C ILE A 226 12.73 -27.19 8.88
N VAL A 227 12.97 -25.89 9.08
CA VAL A 227 14.23 -25.39 9.62
C VAL A 227 14.00 -24.95 11.05
N PHE A 228 14.82 -25.45 11.95
CA PHE A 228 14.95 -24.97 13.32
C PHE A 228 16.36 -24.41 13.51
N ALA A 229 16.58 -23.70 14.62
CA ALA A 229 17.93 -23.31 14.99
C ALA A 229 18.86 -24.54 15.11
N GLY A 230 19.85 -24.63 14.22
CA GLY A 230 20.88 -25.69 14.21
C GLY A 230 20.51 -26.99 13.48
N LYS A 231 19.29 -27.13 12.95
CA LYS A 231 18.86 -28.37 12.26
C LYS A 231 17.82 -28.11 11.17
N SER A 232 17.83 -28.92 10.13
CA SER A 232 16.82 -28.96 9.08
C SER A 232 16.22 -30.36 8.99
N CYS A 233 14.90 -30.45 8.93
CA CYS A 233 14.15 -31.69 8.85
C CYS A 233 13.37 -31.76 7.54
N GLN A 234 13.25 -32.95 6.96
CA GLN A 234 12.38 -33.21 5.82
C GLN A 234 11.17 -34.02 6.26
N ALA A 235 9.99 -33.59 5.81
CA ALA A 235 8.71 -34.23 6.02
C ALA A 235 8.09 -34.62 4.67
N ASN A 236 7.62 -35.87 4.57
CA ASN A 236 6.71 -36.28 3.50
C ASN A 236 5.26 -36.14 3.98
N LEU A 237 4.45 -35.33 3.31
CA LEU A 237 3.07 -35.00 3.69
C LEU A 237 2.05 -36.02 3.17
N GLY A 238 2.42 -36.91 2.25
CA GLY A 238 1.54 -37.91 1.66
C GLY A 238 1.42 -39.20 2.48
N ASP A 239 2.44 -39.54 3.27
CA ASP A 239 2.49 -40.79 4.04
C ASP A 239 3.04 -40.57 5.45
N ALA A 240 2.87 -41.59 6.31
CA ALA A 240 3.39 -41.60 7.67
C ALA A 240 4.76 -42.32 7.79
N PRO A 241 5.89 -41.64 7.53
CA PRO A 241 7.11 -41.92 8.28
C PRO A 241 7.52 -40.73 9.17
N ALA A 242 8.47 -41.00 10.07
CA ALA A 242 9.11 -40.02 10.94
C ALA A 242 9.90 -38.96 10.14
N LEU A 243 10.07 -37.78 10.73
CA LEU A 243 10.90 -36.70 10.17
C LEU A 243 12.36 -37.11 10.07
N SER A 244 13.02 -36.78 8.96
CA SER A 244 14.46 -36.98 8.78
C SER A 244 15.19 -35.66 8.99
N CYS A 245 15.96 -35.53 10.06
CA CYS A 245 16.64 -34.29 10.43
C CYS A 245 18.17 -34.38 10.31
N VAL A 246 18.79 -33.30 9.84
CA VAL A 246 20.25 -33.13 9.75
C VAL A 246 20.66 -31.78 10.36
N ALA A 247 21.90 -31.66 10.82
CA ALA A 247 22.42 -30.38 11.30
C ALA A 247 22.43 -29.35 10.15
N SER A 248 22.08 -28.09 10.46
CA SER A 248 22.01 -27.01 9.47
C SER A 248 22.29 -25.66 10.13
N SER A 249 22.94 -24.76 9.38
CA SER A 249 23.20 -23.36 9.76
C SER A 249 22.41 -22.37 8.91
N GLU A 250 21.28 -22.82 8.35
CA GLU A 250 20.39 -21.98 7.54
C GLU A 250 19.80 -20.84 8.39
N ALA A 251 19.85 -19.62 7.86
CA ALA A 251 19.34 -18.43 8.52
C ALA A 251 17.80 -18.36 8.42
N ALA A 252 17.19 -17.75 9.43
CA ALA A 252 15.76 -17.44 9.42
C ALA A 252 15.42 -16.47 8.29
N ARG A 253 14.25 -16.65 7.66
CA ARG A 253 13.76 -15.71 6.65
C ARG A 253 13.31 -14.39 7.28
N THR A 254 13.46 -13.32 6.52
CA THR A 254 13.10 -11.95 6.93
C THR A 254 11.85 -11.42 6.23
N GLY A 255 11.29 -12.19 5.31
CA GLY A 255 10.14 -11.82 4.49
C GLY A 255 9.94 -12.79 3.32
N MET A 256 8.97 -12.48 2.46
CA MET A 256 8.59 -13.26 1.30
C MET A 256 8.36 -12.37 0.07
N LEU A 257 8.41 -12.96 -1.12
CA LEU A 257 8.11 -12.26 -2.38
C LEU A 257 6.65 -12.51 -2.79
N LEU A 258 5.92 -11.43 -3.04
CA LEU A 258 4.60 -11.44 -3.66
C LEU A 258 4.64 -10.78 -5.04
N VAL A 259 3.97 -11.35 -6.03
CA VAL A 259 3.78 -10.74 -7.34
C VAL A 259 2.38 -10.17 -7.42
N SER A 260 2.30 -8.89 -7.75
CA SER A 260 1.02 -8.20 -7.92
C SER A 260 0.45 -8.49 -9.31
N ALA A 261 -0.83 -8.84 -9.38
CA ALA A 261 -1.54 -8.96 -10.65
C ALA A 261 -1.79 -7.59 -11.33
N CYS A 262 -1.63 -6.49 -10.60
CA CYS A 262 -1.97 -5.14 -11.06
C CYS A 262 -0.89 -4.54 -11.95
N ASP A 263 0.38 -4.88 -11.67
CA ASP A 263 1.54 -4.32 -12.34
C ASP A 263 2.61 -5.36 -12.69
N SER A 264 2.34 -6.65 -12.43
CA SER A 264 3.27 -7.77 -12.62
C SER A 264 4.61 -7.60 -11.89
N ARG A 265 4.71 -6.70 -10.92
CA ARG A 265 5.93 -6.48 -10.14
C ARG A 265 5.99 -7.42 -8.96
N ALA A 266 7.21 -7.83 -8.64
CA ALA A 266 7.52 -8.53 -7.40
C ALA A 266 7.74 -7.52 -6.27
N TRP A 267 7.18 -7.83 -5.12
CA TRP A 267 7.15 -7.04 -3.91
C TRP A 267 7.64 -7.86 -2.74
N TRP A 268 8.35 -7.23 -1.82
CA TRP A 268 8.84 -7.87 -0.61
C TRP A 268 7.86 -7.63 0.54
N LEU A 269 7.19 -8.69 0.98
CA LEU A 269 6.34 -8.69 2.17
C LEU A 269 7.20 -8.97 3.39
N ARG A 270 7.14 -8.09 4.38
CA ARG A 270 7.86 -8.25 5.67
C ARG A 270 7.01 -7.75 6.83
N GLY A 271 7.31 -8.22 8.04
CA GLY A 271 6.86 -7.54 9.27
C GLY A 271 7.83 -6.43 9.65
N ASP A 272 7.40 -5.48 10.48
CA ASP A 272 8.28 -4.43 11.03
C ASP A 272 9.37 -5.03 11.94
N GLY A 273 9.14 -6.24 12.45
CA GLY A 273 10.07 -6.93 13.34
C GLY A 273 10.11 -6.30 14.72
N GLY A 274 8.97 -5.73 15.14
CA GLY A 274 8.76 -5.16 16.46
C GLY A 274 8.94 -6.17 17.59
N ASP A 275 8.88 -5.67 18.82
CA ASP A 275 8.92 -6.57 19.97
C ASP A 275 7.64 -7.43 20.05
N MET A 276 7.76 -8.60 20.67
CA MET A 276 6.67 -9.57 20.77
C MET A 276 5.53 -9.13 21.71
N THR A 277 5.51 -7.87 22.14
CA THR A 277 4.57 -7.34 23.14
C THR A 277 3.65 -6.26 22.57
N MET A 278 3.87 -5.81 21.34
CA MET A 278 3.06 -4.79 20.68
C MET A 278 2.45 -5.31 19.36
N PRO A 279 1.33 -4.71 18.91
CA PRO A 279 0.83 -4.92 17.56
C PRO A 279 1.88 -4.56 16.51
N ASP A 280 1.99 -5.41 15.50
CA ASP A 280 2.90 -5.26 14.36
C ASP A 280 2.10 -4.91 13.10
N HIS A 281 2.79 -4.57 12.02
CA HIS A 281 2.22 -4.34 10.71
C HIS A 281 2.99 -5.13 9.65
N LEU A 282 2.27 -5.56 8.63
CA LEU A 282 2.86 -6.11 7.42
C LEU A 282 3.12 -4.98 6.44
N GLU A 283 4.34 -4.87 5.95
CA GLU A 283 4.78 -3.89 4.98
C GLU A 283 5.02 -4.56 3.62
N LEU A 284 4.59 -3.87 2.57
CA LEU A 284 4.95 -4.17 1.20
C LEU A 284 6.03 -3.20 0.74
N ALA A 285 7.23 -3.70 0.43
CA ALA A 285 8.36 -2.89 -0.01
C ALA A 285 8.88 -3.33 -1.38
N ILE A 286 9.62 -2.46 -2.06
CA ILE A 286 10.37 -2.86 -3.26
C ILE A 286 11.54 -3.75 -2.80
N PRO A 287 11.80 -4.91 -3.43
CA PRO A 287 12.87 -5.82 -2.97
C PRO A 287 14.27 -5.19 -2.88
N SER A 288 14.55 -4.16 -3.70
CA SER A 288 15.80 -3.40 -3.69
C SER A 288 15.77 -2.14 -2.82
N ALA A 289 14.63 -1.81 -2.21
CA ALA A 289 14.49 -0.63 -1.38
C ALA A 289 15.38 -0.71 -0.14
N GLN A 290 15.97 0.41 0.25
CA GLN A 290 16.63 0.50 1.54
C GLN A 290 15.59 0.37 2.67
N LYS A 291 16.00 -0.15 3.84
CA LYS A 291 15.10 -0.33 4.99
C LYS A 291 14.39 0.98 5.42
N THR A 292 14.97 2.13 5.10
CA THR A 292 14.45 3.47 5.41
C THR A 292 13.44 4.02 4.41
N GLU A 293 13.25 3.37 3.26
CA GLU A 293 12.22 3.79 2.30
C GLU A 293 10.83 3.41 2.82
N ALA A 294 9.86 4.31 2.58
CA ALA A 294 8.49 4.12 3.01
C ALA A 294 7.87 2.88 2.34
N ALA A 295 7.09 2.12 3.10
CA ALA A 295 6.31 1.01 2.58
C ALA A 295 5.32 1.50 1.52
N VAL A 296 5.11 0.70 0.48
CA VAL A 296 4.13 0.97 -0.58
C VAL A 296 2.71 0.69 -0.09
N ALA A 297 2.56 -0.31 0.76
CA ALA A 297 1.33 -0.61 1.47
C ALA A 297 1.65 -1.17 2.85
N GLU A 298 0.77 -0.89 3.80
CA GLU A 298 0.86 -1.39 5.17
C GLU A 298 -0.46 -2.03 5.56
N LEU A 299 -0.37 -3.09 6.37
CA LEU A 299 -1.53 -3.78 6.91
C LEU A 299 -1.36 -4.00 8.42
N PRO A 300 -2.16 -3.34 9.26
CA PRO A 300 -2.07 -3.52 10.70
C PRO A 300 -2.51 -4.92 11.13
N MET A 301 -1.78 -5.50 12.07
CA MET A 301 -2.07 -6.80 12.68
C MET A 301 -2.50 -6.64 14.14
N SER A 302 -3.23 -7.62 14.66
CA SER A 302 -3.78 -7.59 16.03
C SER A 302 -2.74 -7.91 17.12
N GLY A 303 -1.48 -8.03 16.75
CA GLY A 303 -0.36 -8.42 17.60
C GLY A 303 0.91 -8.66 16.78
N PRO A 304 1.97 -9.23 17.38
CA PRO A 304 3.23 -9.46 16.68
C PRO A 304 3.11 -10.51 15.56
N VAL A 305 3.75 -10.25 14.42
CA VAL A 305 3.91 -11.22 13.34
C VAL A 305 5.05 -12.17 13.70
N LEU A 306 4.75 -13.46 13.77
CA LEU A 306 5.69 -14.49 14.19
C LEU A 306 6.44 -15.10 13.02
N SER A 307 5.75 -15.27 11.90
CA SER A 307 6.30 -15.84 10.68
C SER A 307 5.49 -15.40 9.47
N ILE A 308 6.17 -15.37 8.32
CA ILE A 308 5.57 -15.20 6.99
C ILE A 308 6.15 -16.31 6.12
N SER A 309 5.30 -17.02 5.38
CA SER A 309 5.68 -18.18 4.57
C SER A 309 4.89 -18.20 3.26
N SER A 310 5.32 -19.02 2.31
CA SER A 310 4.62 -19.19 1.03
C SER A 310 4.22 -20.64 0.79
N GLY A 311 2.97 -20.83 0.36
CA GLY A 311 2.44 -22.12 -0.12
C GLY A 311 1.78 -22.04 -1.50
N GLU A 312 1.48 -20.83 -1.98
CA GLU A 312 0.90 -20.57 -3.31
C GLU A 312 1.92 -19.88 -4.25
N GLY A 313 3.21 -20.14 -4.04
CA GLY A 313 4.29 -19.51 -4.80
C GLY A 313 4.37 -18.00 -4.52
N VAL A 314 4.32 -17.18 -5.56
CA VAL A 314 4.40 -15.71 -5.40
C VAL A 314 3.03 -15.03 -5.37
N GLY A 315 1.92 -15.77 -5.46
CA GLY A 315 0.58 -15.18 -5.56
C GLY A 315 -0.04 -14.79 -4.22
N ALA A 316 0.33 -15.47 -3.15
CA ALA A 316 -0.12 -15.20 -1.79
C ALA A 316 0.79 -15.89 -0.77
N ASP A 317 0.84 -15.29 0.41
CA ASP A 317 1.64 -15.74 1.54
C ASP A 317 0.73 -16.06 2.74
N THR A 318 1.31 -16.72 3.73
CA THR A 318 0.67 -17.04 5.00
C THR A 318 1.41 -16.32 6.12
N ALA A 319 0.68 -15.61 6.98
CA ALA A 319 1.24 -14.95 8.16
C ALA A 319 0.68 -15.57 9.44
N VAL A 320 1.56 -15.82 10.40
CA VAL A 320 1.19 -16.24 11.76
C VAL A 320 1.29 -15.05 12.70
N VAL A 321 0.22 -14.76 13.42
CA VAL A 321 0.13 -13.62 14.35
C VAL A 321 -0.31 -14.10 15.73
N PHE A 322 0.31 -13.56 16.78
CA PHE A 322 -0.20 -13.75 18.14
C PHE A 322 -1.12 -12.59 18.51
N ASN A 323 -2.43 -12.81 18.57
CA ASN A 323 -3.39 -11.76 18.86
C ASN A 323 -3.33 -11.39 20.35
N LEU A 324 -2.92 -10.15 20.65
CA LEU A 324 -2.71 -9.68 22.02
C LEU A 324 -4.02 -9.49 22.79
N ALA A 325 -5.14 -9.30 22.10
CA ALA A 325 -6.45 -9.12 22.71
C ALA A 325 -7.10 -10.44 23.12
N THR A 326 -6.93 -11.50 22.31
CA THR A 326 -7.56 -12.81 22.54
C THR A 326 -6.62 -13.82 23.19
N GLY A 327 -5.30 -13.64 23.06
CA GLY A 327 -4.28 -14.61 23.47
C GLY A 327 -4.19 -15.82 22.53
N ASN A 328 -4.85 -15.78 21.36
CA ASN A 328 -4.79 -16.86 20.37
C ASN A 328 -3.72 -16.59 19.31
N TYR A 329 -3.22 -17.67 18.72
CA TYR A 329 -2.45 -17.64 17.49
C TYR A 329 -3.40 -17.71 16.30
N GLU A 330 -3.25 -16.78 15.37
CA GLU A 330 -4.07 -16.63 14.18
C GLU A 330 -3.21 -16.86 12.94
N VAL A 331 -3.78 -17.54 11.95
CA VAL A 331 -3.16 -17.75 10.64
C VAL A 331 -3.96 -16.99 9.60
N TYR A 332 -3.29 -16.08 8.90
CA TYR A 332 -3.87 -15.27 7.85
C TYR A 332 -3.29 -15.65 6.49
N ARG A 333 -4.15 -15.68 5.48
CA ARG A 333 -3.74 -15.61 4.08
C ARG A 333 -3.55 -14.14 3.70
N ILE A 334 -2.38 -13.78 3.21
CA ILE A 334 -2.04 -12.43 2.76
C ILE A 334 -1.94 -12.43 1.24
N ALA A 335 -2.69 -11.54 0.60
CA ALA A 335 -2.72 -11.40 -0.84
C ALA A 335 -2.65 -9.94 -1.27
N LEU A 336 -2.22 -9.71 -2.51
CA LEU A 336 -2.26 -8.40 -3.14
C LEU A 336 -3.56 -8.25 -3.93
N ALA A 337 -4.25 -7.14 -3.70
CA ALA A 337 -5.36 -6.69 -4.52
C ALA A 337 -4.99 -5.38 -5.22
N CYS A 338 -5.66 -5.09 -6.33
CA CYS A 338 -5.49 -3.80 -7.01
C CYS A 338 -6.24 -2.72 -6.23
N GLY A 339 -5.59 -1.58 -6.03
CA GLY A 339 -6.27 -0.36 -5.59
C GLY A 339 -7.37 0.02 -6.59
N GLN A 340 -8.46 0.59 -6.10
CA GLN A 340 -9.45 1.26 -6.95
C GLN A 340 -9.12 2.75 -7.01
#